data_AF-A0A1V4V7X1-F1
#
_entry.id   AF-A0A1V4V7X1-F1
#
_cell.length_a   1.000
_cell.length_b   1.000
_cell.length_c   1.000
_cell.angle_alpha   90.00
_cell.angle_beta   90.00
_cell.angle_gamma   90.00
#
_symmetry.space_group_name_H-M   'P 1'
#
loop_
_entity.id
_entity.type
_entity.pdbx_description
1 polymer ?
#
loop_
_entity_poly.entity_id
_entity_poly.type
_entity_poly.pdbx_seq_one_letter_code
_entity_poly.pdbx_strand_id
1 'polypeptide(L)'
;MSNNDKISIDTNRDVSPFLTPAIKCLAAIMLLLILSIPVLAHSPSQVLLAYDNTNQTLNATVTHTSTNPSHYVREVVVQKNGDDVLRKEYANQTAANTFSYYYQINATAGDILKATAYCSISGSRSAQIKVQ
;
A
#
# COMPACT_ATOMS: atom_id res chain seq x y z
N MET A 1 -30.78 1.04 -73.59
CA MET A 1 -30.88 2.04 -72.49
C MET A 1 -31.06 1.28 -71.19
N SER A 2 -30.25 1.61 -70.17
CA SER A 2 -30.06 0.89 -68.90
C SER A 2 -31.32 0.82 -68.02
N ASN A 3 -31.61 -0.33 -67.40
CA ASN A 3 -32.46 -0.39 -66.22
C ASN A 3 -31.60 -0.78 -65.00
N ASN A 4 -31.43 0.16 -64.08
CA ASN A 4 -30.65 0.00 -62.86
C ASN A 4 -31.61 -0.32 -61.71
N ASP A 5 -31.81 -1.60 -61.42
CA ASP A 5 -32.51 -2.00 -60.21
C ASP A 5 -31.56 -1.90 -59.01
N LYS A 6 -31.71 -0.84 -58.22
CA LYS A 6 -31.01 -0.64 -56.96
C LYS A 6 -31.56 -1.63 -55.93
N ILE A 7 -30.75 -2.61 -55.55
CA ILE A 7 -30.97 -3.41 -54.34
C ILE A 7 -30.79 -2.48 -53.14
N SER A 8 -31.89 -2.12 -52.48
CA SER A 8 -31.88 -1.40 -51.22
C SER A 8 -31.77 -2.42 -50.08
N ILE A 9 -30.61 -2.48 -49.43
CA ILE A 9 -30.44 -3.26 -48.20
C ILE A 9 -31.04 -2.45 -47.07
N ASP A 10 -32.23 -2.86 -46.63
CA ASP A 10 -32.85 -2.31 -45.42
C ASP A 10 -31.95 -2.60 -44.22
N THR A 11 -31.37 -1.53 -43.68
CA THR A 11 -30.42 -1.58 -42.55
C THR A 11 -31.14 -1.38 -41.21
N ASN A 12 -32.47 -1.35 -41.19
CA ASN A 12 -33.23 -1.08 -39.98
C ASN A 12 -33.43 -2.36 -39.15
N ARG A 13 -32.38 -2.79 -38.44
CA ARG A 13 -32.55 -3.72 -37.32
C ARG A 13 -33.20 -2.96 -36.17
N ASP A 14 -34.53 -3.03 -36.10
CA ASP A 14 -35.32 -2.52 -34.98
C ASP A 14 -34.90 -3.23 -33.69
N VAL A 15 -34.06 -2.56 -32.91
CA VAL A 15 -33.73 -2.96 -31.54
C VAL A 15 -34.94 -2.67 -30.65
N SER A 16 -35.53 -3.73 -30.09
CA SER A 16 -36.76 -3.64 -29.28
C SER A 16 -36.67 -2.56 -28.18
N PRO A 17 -37.78 -1.86 -27.87
CA PRO A 17 -37.79 -0.72 -26.94
C PRO A 17 -37.41 -1.10 -25.50
N PHE A 18 -37.47 -2.40 -25.15
CA PHE A 18 -37.04 -2.94 -23.86
C PHE A 18 -35.53 -3.24 -23.78
N LEU A 19 -34.83 -3.30 -24.91
CA LEU A 19 -33.38 -3.56 -24.98
C LEU A 19 -32.56 -2.33 -24.57
N THR A 20 -33.07 -1.13 -24.89
CA THR A 20 -32.37 0.14 -24.61
C THR A 20 -32.26 0.50 -23.12
N PRO A 21 -33.26 0.32 -22.23
CA PRO A 21 -33.08 0.57 -20.80
C PRO A 21 -32.17 -0.46 -20.14
N ALA A 22 -32.26 -1.74 -20.53
CA ALA A 22 -31.42 -2.80 -19.97
C ALA A 22 -29.93 -2.59 -20.30
N ILE A 23 -29.61 -2.20 -21.55
CA ILE A 23 -28.25 -1.87 -21.97
C ILE A 23 -27.72 -0.63 -21.22
N LYS A 24 -28.56 0.39 -21.01
CA LYS A 24 -28.19 1.58 -20.23
C LYS A 24 -27.95 1.24 -18.75
N CYS A 25 -28.77 0.40 -18.15
CA CYS A 25 -28.56 -0.09 -16.78
C CYS A 25 -27.25 -0.90 -16.67
N LEU A 26 -26.99 -1.79 -17.64
CA LEU A 26 -25.76 -2.58 -17.66
C LEU A 26 -24.51 -1.70 -17.83
N ALA A 27 -24.58 -0.69 -18.71
CA ALA A 27 -23.51 0.29 -18.89
C ALA A 27 -23.28 1.15 -17.62
N ALA A 28 -24.35 1.54 -16.92
CA ALA A 28 -24.25 2.28 -15.66
C ALA A 28 -23.64 1.44 -14.53
N ILE A 29 -24.00 0.16 -14.44
CA ILE A 29 -23.40 -0.79 -13.48
C ILE A 29 -21.91 -1.00 -13.80
N MET A 30 -21.56 -1.16 -15.09
CA MET A 30 -20.18 -1.29 -15.53
C MET A 30 -19.35 -0.02 -15.22
N LEU A 31 -19.94 1.16 -15.38
CA LEU A 31 -19.33 2.45 -15.01
C LEU A 31 -19.14 2.60 -13.49
N LEU A 32 -20.06 2.09 -12.67
CA LEU A 32 -19.91 2.09 -11.21
C LEU A 32 -18.76 1.16 -10.75
N LEU A 33 -18.58 0.02 -11.40
CA LEU A 33 -17.53 -0.94 -11.04
C LEU A 33 -16.11 -0.38 -11.30
N ILE A 34 -15.93 0.46 -12.33
CA ILE A 34 -14.63 1.11 -12.63
C ILE A 34 -14.31 2.31 -11.73
N LEU A 35 -15.26 2.81 -10.92
CA LEU A 35 -15.03 3.91 -9.98
C LEU A 35 -14.53 3.45 -8.60
N SER A 36 -14.29 2.15 -8.43
CA SER A 36 -13.73 1.55 -7.22
C SER A 36 -12.24 1.91 -7.08
N ILE A 37 -11.91 3.13 -6.66
CA ILE A 37 -10.52 3.44 -6.26
C ILE A 37 -10.23 2.78 -4.91
N PRO A 38 -9.30 1.81 -4.82
CA PRO A 38 -8.87 1.32 -3.54
C PRO A 38 -8.19 2.48 -2.79
N VAL A 39 -8.78 2.91 -1.69
CA VAL A 39 -8.07 3.75 -0.71
C VAL A 39 -6.99 2.85 -0.12
N LEU A 40 -5.77 2.95 -0.64
CA LEU A 40 -4.62 2.26 -0.06
C LEU A 40 -4.51 2.70 1.41
N ALA A 41 -4.63 1.75 2.34
CA ALA A 41 -4.39 2.07 3.74
C ALA A 41 -2.96 2.60 3.85
N HIS A 42 -2.82 3.73 4.54
CA HIS A 42 -1.62 4.54 4.47
C HIS A 42 -0.47 3.75 5.09
N SER A 43 0.51 3.39 4.26
CA SER A 43 1.77 2.85 4.78
C SER A 43 2.38 3.86 5.76
N PRO A 44 3.24 3.44 6.70
CA PRO A 44 4.08 4.39 7.45
C PRO A 44 4.70 5.39 6.47
N SER A 45 4.61 6.68 6.77
CA SER A 45 5.08 7.73 5.85
C SER A 45 6.60 7.85 5.90
N GLN A 46 7.22 7.49 7.03
CA GLN A 46 8.66 7.56 7.23
C GLN A 46 9.16 6.54 8.24
N VAL A 47 10.39 6.06 8.03
CA VAL A 47 11.23 5.42 9.03
C VAL A 47 12.58 6.14 9.01
N LEU A 48 13.07 6.55 10.17
CA LEU A 48 14.42 7.11 10.34
C LEU A 48 15.19 6.21 11.30
N LEU A 49 16.45 5.96 10.98
CA LEU A 49 17.33 5.13 11.77
C LEU A 49 18.48 5.96 12.35
N ALA A 50 18.77 5.71 13.62
CA ALA A 50 20.00 6.14 14.27
C ALA A 50 20.56 4.94 15.05
N TYR A 51 21.88 4.79 15.05
CA TYR A 51 22.55 3.70 15.74
C TYR A 51 23.46 4.26 16.84
N ASP A 52 23.31 3.75 18.04
CA ASP A 52 24.17 4.02 19.18
C ASP A 52 25.21 2.90 19.30
N ASN A 53 26.44 3.20 18.90
CA ASN A 53 27.56 2.26 18.98
C ASN A 53 27.92 1.87 20.43
N THR A 54 27.71 2.78 21.38
CA THR A 54 28.06 2.57 22.80
C THR A 54 27.11 1.55 23.43
N ASN A 55 25.82 1.72 23.19
CA ASN A 55 24.77 0.89 23.77
C ASN A 55 24.28 -0.23 22.84
N GLN A 56 24.92 -0.41 21.67
CA GLN A 56 24.53 -1.39 20.64
C GLN A 56 23.02 -1.35 20.33
N THR A 57 22.50 -0.14 20.17
CA THR A 57 21.06 0.11 20.07
C THR A 57 20.69 0.77 18.75
N LEU A 58 19.79 0.13 18.00
CA LEU A 58 19.12 0.72 16.85
C LEU A 58 17.87 1.47 17.32
N ASN A 59 17.84 2.78 17.12
CA ASN A 59 16.64 3.60 17.26
C ASN A 59 15.93 3.69 15.90
N ALA A 60 14.69 3.21 15.84
CA ALA A 60 13.81 3.34 14.70
C ALA A 60 12.67 4.33 15.02
N THR A 61 12.75 5.53 14.48
CA THR A 61 11.68 6.53 14.56
C THR A 61 10.74 6.36 13.38
N VAL A 62 9.49 6.05 13.66
CA VAL A 62 8.45 5.77 12.66
C VAL A 62 7.41 6.90 12.69
N THR A 63 7.04 7.39 11.52
CA THR A 63 5.89 8.28 11.34
C THR A 63 4.76 7.49 10.69
N HIS A 64 3.68 7.30 11.45
CA HIS A 64 2.48 6.59 11.01
C HIS A 64 1.27 7.20 11.70
N THR A 65 0.53 8.06 10.99
CA THR A 65 -0.66 8.70 11.52
C THR A 65 -1.82 7.71 11.59
N SER A 66 -2.36 7.51 12.79
CA SER A 66 -3.56 6.72 13.00
C SER A 66 -4.59 7.46 13.85
N THR A 67 -5.85 7.33 13.46
CA THR A 67 -7.02 7.89 14.15
C THR A 67 -7.84 6.85 14.91
N ASN A 68 -7.52 5.56 14.80
CA ASN A 68 -8.22 4.50 15.52
C ASN A 68 -7.28 3.37 16.01
N PRO A 69 -7.65 2.62 17.07
CA PRO A 69 -6.77 1.63 17.68
C PRO A 69 -6.44 0.41 16.79
N SER A 70 -7.26 0.12 15.79
CA SER A 70 -7.07 -1.03 14.89
C SER A 70 -6.09 -0.72 13.75
N HIS A 71 -5.76 0.55 13.53
CA HIS A 71 -4.78 1.01 12.55
C HIS A 71 -3.48 1.39 13.28
N TYR A 72 -2.44 0.58 13.17
CA TYR A 72 -1.19 0.82 13.89
C TYR A 72 -0.01 0.16 13.19
N VAL A 73 1.21 0.44 13.61
CA VAL A 73 2.37 -0.35 13.18
C VAL A 73 2.35 -1.69 13.90
N ARG A 74 1.99 -2.77 13.19
CA ARG A 74 1.87 -4.11 13.77
C ARG A 74 3.19 -4.81 13.97
N GLU A 75 4.19 -4.47 13.17
CA GLU A 75 5.44 -5.20 13.12
C GLU A 75 6.59 -4.31 12.67
N VAL A 76 7.75 -4.51 13.28
CA VAL A 76 9.03 -4.03 12.76
C VAL A 76 9.97 -5.22 12.60
N VAL A 77 10.51 -5.36 11.39
CA VAL A 77 11.58 -6.33 11.07
C VAL A 77 12.89 -5.59 10.93
N VAL A 78 13.93 -6.04 11.62
CA VAL A 78 15.29 -5.53 11.47
C VAL A 78 16.14 -6.58 10.77
N GLN A 79 16.86 -6.13 9.75
CA GLN A 79 17.84 -6.91 9.02
C GLN A 79 19.24 -6.37 9.26
N LYS A 80 20.22 -7.26 9.36
CA LYS A 80 21.65 -6.93 9.34
C LYS A 80 22.29 -7.61 8.13
N ASN A 81 22.89 -6.83 7.25
CA ASN A 81 23.55 -7.31 6.03
C ASN A 81 22.66 -8.19 5.12
N GLY A 82 21.34 -7.97 5.19
CA GLY A 82 20.34 -8.71 4.41
C GLY A 82 19.59 -9.79 5.20
N ASP A 83 20.14 -10.25 6.33
CA ASP A 83 19.53 -11.31 7.14
C ASP A 83 18.58 -10.73 8.19
N ASP A 84 17.37 -11.29 8.32
CA ASP A 84 16.42 -10.96 9.39
C ASP A 84 17.03 -11.33 10.76
N VAL A 85 17.35 -10.33 11.59
CA VAL A 85 17.92 -10.51 12.94
C VAL A 85 16.90 -10.25 14.05
N LEU A 86 15.81 -9.54 13.74
CA LEU A 86 14.72 -9.29 14.68
C LEU A 86 13.39 -9.19 13.93
N ARG A 87 12.35 -9.76 14.52
CA ARG A 87 10.95 -9.49 14.18
C ARG A 87 10.20 -9.16 15.46
N LYS A 88 9.69 -7.94 15.57
CA LYS A 88 8.97 -7.47 16.75
C LYS A 88 7.54 -7.11 16.37
N GLU A 89 6.59 -7.83 16.98
CA GLU A 89 5.17 -7.56 16.86
C GLU A 89 4.69 -6.59 17.94
N TYR A 90 3.64 -5.83 17.62
CA TYR A 90 2.97 -4.87 18.47
C TYR A 90 1.47 -5.10 18.40
N ALA A 91 0.75 -4.69 19.45
CA ALA A 91 -0.70 -4.63 19.47
C ALA A 91 -1.24 -3.19 19.34
N ASN A 92 -0.35 -2.20 19.45
CA ASN A 92 -0.64 -0.77 19.31
C ASN A 92 0.66 0.03 19.07
N GLN A 93 0.52 1.28 18.62
CA GLN A 93 1.61 2.26 18.56
C GLN A 93 1.56 3.21 19.77
N THR A 94 2.71 3.64 20.27
CA THR A 94 2.84 4.41 21.51
C THR A 94 2.39 5.88 21.39
N ALA A 95 2.30 6.40 20.16
CA ALA A 95 1.77 7.72 19.87
C ALA A 95 0.99 7.71 18.55
N ALA A 96 0.04 8.63 18.38
CA ALA A 96 -0.86 8.65 17.22
C ALA A 96 -0.19 9.03 15.88
N ASN A 97 1.05 9.56 15.89
CA ASN A 97 1.74 10.02 14.69
C ASN A 97 3.20 9.55 14.62
N THR A 98 4.13 10.25 15.28
CA THR A 98 5.56 9.89 15.29
C THR A 98 5.95 9.30 16.63
N PHE A 99 6.66 8.18 16.60
CA PHE A 99 7.13 7.45 17.78
C PHE A 99 8.43 6.71 17.48
N SER A 100 9.14 6.29 18.53
CA SER A 100 10.42 5.59 18.42
C SER A 100 10.36 4.22 19.08
N TYR A 101 11.02 3.24 18.45
CA TYR A 101 11.32 1.95 19.02
C TYR A 101 12.83 1.77 19.13
N TYR A 102 13.26 1.07 20.18
CA TYR A 102 14.67 0.85 20.48
C TYR A 102 14.95 -0.65 20.51
N TYR A 103 15.95 -1.09 19.75
CA TYR A 103 16.30 -2.50 19.61
C TYR A 103 17.77 -2.71 19.95
N GLN A 104 18.04 -3.65 20.85
CA GLN A 104 19.39 -4.14 21.10
C GLN A 104 19.83 -4.99 19.91
N ILE A 105 20.71 -4.45 19.07
CA ILE A 105 21.18 -5.09 17.84
C ILE A 105 22.70 -4.95 17.80
N ASN A 106 23.41 -6.05 18.00
CA ASN A 106 24.86 -6.05 17.92
C ASN A 106 25.31 -5.84 16.46
N ALA A 107 25.97 -4.72 16.20
CA ALA A 107 26.50 -4.34 14.90
C ALA A 107 27.82 -3.58 15.04
N THR A 108 28.67 -3.74 14.02
CA THR A 108 30.02 -3.17 13.96
C THR A 108 30.16 -2.25 12.76
N ALA A 109 31.18 -1.39 12.77
CA ALA A 109 31.45 -0.46 11.68
C ALA A 109 31.47 -1.18 10.32
N GLY A 110 30.66 -0.70 9.38
CA GLY A 110 30.49 -1.31 8.07
C GLY A 110 29.21 -2.12 7.89
N ASP A 111 28.62 -2.64 8.96
CA ASP A 111 27.34 -3.36 8.90
C ASP A 111 26.22 -2.46 8.36
N ILE A 112 25.32 -3.03 7.57
CA ILE A 112 24.13 -2.36 7.08
C ILE A 112 22.93 -2.86 7.89
N LEU A 113 22.31 -1.96 8.63
CA LEU A 113 21.05 -2.22 9.32
C LEU A 113 19.89 -1.67 8.50
N LYS A 114 18.89 -2.50 8.22
CA LYS A 114 17.63 -2.08 7.60
C LYS A 114 16.49 -2.38 8.55
N ALA A 115 15.61 -1.42 8.80
CA ALA A 115 14.36 -1.67 9.52
C ALA A 115 13.18 -1.44 8.58
N THR A 116 12.23 -2.36 8.59
CA THR A 116 10.96 -2.24 7.86
C THR A 116 9.81 -2.25 8.87
N ALA A 117 9.01 -1.19 8.87
CA ALA A 117 7.78 -1.09 9.65
C ALA A 117 6.56 -1.44 8.78
N TYR A 118 5.65 -2.26 9.32
CA TYR A 118 4.45 -2.73 8.64
C TYR A 118 3.18 -2.22 9.33
N CYS A 119 2.27 -1.64 8.55
CA CYS A 119 0.96 -1.19 9.05
C CYS A 119 0.02 -2.39 9.24
N SER A 120 -0.81 -2.40 10.28
CA SER A 120 -1.78 -3.47 10.58
C SER A 120 -2.79 -3.74 9.47
N ILE A 121 -3.07 -2.73 8.63
CA ILE A 121 -4.04 -2.82 7.53
C ILE A 121 -3.34 -3.14 6.22
N SER A 122 -2.44 -2.26 5.73
CA SER A 122 -1.69 -2.52 4.51
C SER A 122 -0.43 -1.68 4.38
N GLY A 123 0.56 -2.24 3.70
CA GLY A 123 1.77 -1.53 3.30
C GLY A 123 2.84 -1.45 4.39
N SER A 124 3.98 -0.90 3.99
CA SER A 124 5.19 -0.87 4.80
C SER A 124 6.13 0.23 4.36
N ARG A 125 7.05 0.62 5.23
CA ARG A 125 8.15 1.50 4.87
C ARG A 125 9.45 1.07 5.54
N SER A 126 10.56 1.27 4.86
CA SER A 126 11.88 0.90 5.35
C SER A 126 12.87 2.03 5.25
N ALA A 127 13.88 1.99 6.10
CA ALA A 127 15.10 2.77 5.98
C ALA A 127 16.30 1.88 6.28
N GLN A 128 17.47 2.31 5.82
CA GLN A 128 18.74 1.64 6.09
C GLN A 128 19.77 2.64 6.58
N ILE A 129 20.69 2.16 7.43
CA ILE A 129 21.84 2.91 7.92
C ILE A 129 23.08 2.01 7.86
N LYS A 130 24.20 2.57 7.42
CA LYS A 130 25.51 1.93 7.55
C LYS A 130 26.11 2.36 8.88
N VAL A 131 26.42 1.39 9.74
CA VAL A 131 27.06 1.64 11.03
C VAL A 131 28.45 2.23 10.79
N GLN A 132 28.74 3.34 11.49
CA GLN A 132 30.00 4.07 11.43
C GLN A 132 30.93 3.63 12.56
#